data_AF-A0A0C1RZ24-F1
#
_entry.id   AF-A0A0C1RZ24-F1
#
_cell.length_a   1.000
_cell.length_b   1.000
_cell.length_c   1.000
_cell.angle_alpha   90.00
_cell.angle_beta   90.00
_cell.angle_gamma   90.00
#
_symmetry.space_group_name_H-M   'P 1'
#
loop_
_entity.id
_entity.type
_entity.pdbx_description
1 polymer ?
#
loop_
_entity_poly.entity_id
_entity_poly.type
_entity_poly.pdbx_seq_one_letter_code
_entity_poly.pdbx_strand_id
1 'polypeptide(L)'
;MRRPRFNENMLSLIDALSSGKAPALRDVDWPAMIAAIEKTGMAGYFSDLLLKKDAGLKIPAADADTLQKTARRVAAYNAFYESECAKVLKGLSSAGVENILLKGLSYMEDIYGDTSARTMSDIDLLIRPGDRTKAFDHLHSEGYSDYIIPSFKGSRDDFAKLTDITGESHFAKKSGVLTVGIDLHWKMRAGYPLNDYLLLDRFPWWEHNGTVVIGGETARRLSPEMQFIHLALHFAIHHEYTGLRWFIELCLFLKRYGRDLDWDFIYRTSASPDCRKLLGVCLRLAADYMPASSPGSAIWCKFLPDSTLLPGEYHFYKSCLMRDERSRLASYFCMVLCPATLAGRLGIISYFIFDPQGVTFWQGSEKKVPKLLQPFYNIYIIGSQLLRGRRIK
;
A
#
# COMPACT_ATOMS: atom_id res chain seq x y z
N MET A 1 27.96 0.83 16.57
CA MET A 1 26.70 1.49 16.96
C MET A 1 25.55 0.49 16.85
N ARG A 2 24.53 0.58 17.71
CA ARG A 2 23.21 -0.03 17.41
C ARG A 2 22.58 0.74 16.25
N ARG A 3 21.76 0.09 15.41
CA ARG A 3 20.92 0.83 14.45
C ARG A 3 19.83 1.59 15.20
N PRO A 4 19.34 2.73 14.66
CA PRO A 4 18.10 3.33 15.12
C PRO A 4 16.94 2.33 15.11
N ARG A 5 15.90 2.63 15.90
CA ARG A 5 14.72 1.78 16.12
C ARG A 5 13.45 2.59 15.84
N PHE A 6 13.42 3.31 14.72
CA PHE A 6 12.37 4.30 14.45
C PHE A 6 10.97 3.67 14.41
N ASN A 7 10.79 2.56 13.70
CA ASN A 7 9.49 1.88 13.65
C ASN A 7 9.05 1.28 15.00
N GLU A 8 9.97 0.71 15.78
CA GLU A 8 9.66 0.22 17.14
C GLU A 8 9.24 1.37 18.08
N ASN A 9 9.97 2.49 18.04
CA ASN A 9 9.68 3.67 18.85
C ASN A 9 8.36 4.33 18.44
N MET A 10 8.07 4.46 17.13
CA MET A 10 6.81 5.00 16.62
C MET A 10 5.61 4.13 17.02
N LEU A 11 5.72 2.80 16.96
CA LEU A 11 4.67 1.89 17.46
C LEU A 11 4.51 1.97 18.98
N SER A 12 5.61 2.11 19.73
CA SER A 12 5.60 2.31 21.19
C SER A 12 4.90 3.60 21.62
N LEU A 13 4.96 4.67 20.80
CA LEU A 13 4.18 5.90 21.02
C LEU A 13 2.68 5.67 20.84
N ILE A 14 2.29 4.89 19.83
CA ILE A 14 0.88 4.66 19.47
C ILE A 14 0.18 3.73 20.47
N ASP A 15 0.85 2.68 20.94
CA ASP A 15 0.32 1.79 21.99
C ASP A 15 0.17 2.53 23.33
N ALA A 16 1.19 3.29 23.74
CA ALA A 16 1.17 4.07 24.96
C ALA A 16 -0.02 5.04 25.04
N LEU A 17 -0.22 5.83 23.98
CA LEU A 17 -1.32 6.78 23.87
C LEU A 17 -2.68 6.10 23.62
N SER A 18 -2.70 4.85 23.15
CA SER A 18 -3.93 4.03 23.07
C SER A 18 -4.26 3.29 24.37
N SER A 19 -3.31 3.15 25.29
CA SER A 19 -3.44 2.39 26.55
C SER A 19 -3.35 3.24 27.82
N GLY A 20 -3.11 4.55 27.70
CA GLY A 20 -2.97 5.47 28.84
C GLY A 20 -1.68 5.26 29.64
N LYS A 21 -0.67 4.61 29.05
CA LYS A 21 0.60 4.29 29.70
C LYS A 21 1.70 5.25 29.27
N ALA A 22 2.71 5.44 30.10
CA ALA A 22 3.94 6.11 29.68
C ALA A 22 4.62 5.29 28.56
N PRO A 23 5.02 5.90 27.43
CA PRO A 23 5.65 5.16 26.34
C PRO A 23 7.03 4.66 26.73
N ALA A 24 7.36 3.43 26.33
CA ALA A 24 8.64 2.76 26.59
C ALA A 24 9.79 3.30 25.73
N LEU A 25 9.86 4.62 25.57
CA LEU A 25 10.89 5.32 24.81
C LEU A 25 12.27 5.07 25.42
N ARG A 26 13.26 4.86 24.54
CA ARG A 26 14.67 4.70 24.89
C ARG A 26 15.46 5.69 24.06
N ASP A 27 16.17 6.60 24.73
CA ASP A 27 17.17 7.51 24.17
C ASP A 27 16.72 8.18 22.86
N VAL A 28 15.58 8.88 22.90
CA VAL A 28 14.98 9.51 21.71
C VAL A 28 15.73 10.78 21.32
N ASP A 29 16.54 10.65 20.28
CA ASP A 29 16.95 11.74 19.41
C ASP A 29 15.71 12.31 18.70
N TRP A 30 15.20 13.45 19.17
CA TRP A 30 14.00 14.09 18.62
C TRP A 30 14.18 14.56 17.17
N PRO A 31 15.27 15.27 16.79
CA PRO A 31 15.54 15.59 15.39
C PRO A 31 15.52 14.37 14.46
N ALA A 32 16.15 13.25 14.86
CA ALA A 32 16.11 12.02 14.08
C ALA A 32 14.71 11.36 14.07
N MET A 33 13.95 11.46 15.16
CA MET A 33 12.58 10.97 15.25
C MET A 33 11.63 11.75 14.32
N ILE A 34 11.71 13.08 14.31
CA ILE A 34 10.90 13.92 13.40
C ILE A 34 11.27 13.61 11.95
N ALA A 35 12.56 13.55 11.61
CA ALA A 35 13.00 13.19 10.26
C ALA A 35 12.53 11.78 9.83
N ALA A 36 12.40 10.82 10.75
CA ALA A 36 11.83 9.51 10.47
C ALA A 36 10.29 9.57 10.27
N ILE A 37 9.57 10.31 11.12
CA ILE A 37 8.13 10.56 11.01
C ILE A 37 7.80 11.21 9.66
N GLU A 38 8.55 12.24 9.25
CA GLU A 38 8.38 12.92 7.96
C GLU A 38 8.57 11.95 6.78
N LYS A 39 9.62 11.11 6.80
CA LYS A 39 9.86 10.05 5.80
C LYS A 39 8.69 9.06 5.68
N THR A 40 7.90 8.85 6.74
CA THR A 40 6.73 7.95 6.66
C THR A 40 5.51 8.57 5.98
N GLY A 41 5.48 9.90 5.76
CA GLY A 41 4.31 10.61 5.22
C GLY A 41 3.12 10.69 6.18
N MET A 42 3.36 10.62 7.50
CA MET A 42 2.36 10.71 8.58
C MET A 42 2.63 11.88 9.54
N ALA A 43 3.31 12.93 9.08
CA ALA A 43 3.63 14.10 9.90
C ALA A 43 2.38 14.77 10.49
N GLY A 44 1.25 14.79 9.77
CA GLY A 44 -0.03 15.28 10.29
C GLY A 44 -0.54 14.43 11.47
N TYR A 45 -0.64 13.12 11.27
CA TYR A 45 -1.05 12.15 12.30
C TYR A 45 -0.18 12.22 13.55
N PHE A 46 1.15 12.24 13.41
CA PHE A 46 2.04 12.35 14.56
C PHE A 46 2.02 13.75 15.20
N SER A 47 1.77 14.83 14.44
CA SER A 47 1.56 16.16 15.01
C SER A 47 0.31 16.22 15.87
N ASP A 48 -0.79 15.61 15.43
CA ASP A 48 -2.03 15.49 16.21
C ASP A 48 -1.81 14.64 17.47
N LEU A 49 -1.25 13.44 17.28
CA LEU A 49 -1.00 12.44 18.31
C LEU A 49 -0.08 12.94 19.44
N LEU A 50 1.00 13.66 19.09
CA LEU A 50 2.01 14.10 20.06
C LEU A 50 1.69 15.47 20.68
N LEU A 51 1.07 16.39 19.93
CA LEU A 51 0.99 17.81 20.32
C LEU A 51 -0.42 18.29 20.68
N LYS A 52 -1.49 17.75 20.06
CA LYS A 52 -2.88 18.13 20.44
C LYS A 52 -3.39 17.38 21.68
N LYS A 53 -2.82 16.19 21.97
CA LYS A 53 -3.32 15.24 22.98
C LYS A 53 -2.52 15.18 24.28
N ASP A 54 -1.60 16.13 24.48
CA ASP A 54 -0.59 16.18 25.55
C ASP A 54 -0.07 14.79 25.98
N ALA A 55 0.85 14.26 25.20
CA ALA A 55 1.44 12.95 25.44
C ALA A 55 2.30 12.85 26.73
N GLY A 56 2.43 13.92 27.52
CA GLY A 56 3.36 14.01 28.64
C GLY A 56 4.84 14.00 28.22
N LEU A 57 5.10 14.22 26.93
CA LEU A 57 6.42 14.07 26.31
C LEU A 57 7.14 15.42 26.21
N LYS A 58 8.37 15.46 26.73
CA LYS A 58 9.27 16.61 26.62
C LYS A 58 9.92 16.66 25.23
N ILE A 59 9.14 17.12 24.25
CA ILE A 59 9.60 17.41 22.88
C ILE A 59 10.19 18.83 22.87
N PRO A 60 11.41 19.05 22.34
CA PRO A 60 11.96 20.41 22.20
C PRO A 60 11.10 21.27 21.29
N ALA A 61 10.98 22.56 21.60
CA ALA A 61 10.07 23.47 20.90
C ALA A 61 10.35 23.58 19.38
N ALA A 62 11.62 23.48 18.96
CA ALA A 62 12.03 23.50 17.55
C ALA A 62 11.59 22.24 16.78
N ASP A 63 11.65 21.07 17.41
CA ASP A 63 11.19 19.80 16.82
C ASP A 63 9.66 19.79 16.70
N ALA A 64 8.96 20.28 17.73
CA ALA A 64 7.50 20.42 17.74
C ALA A 64 6.97 21.44 16.71
N ASP A 65 7.66 22.57 16.53
CA ASP A 65 7.36 23.56 15.49
C ASP A 65 7.65 23.03 14.08
N THR A 66 8.74 22.27 13.90
CA THR A 66 9.06 21.59 12.62
C THR A 66 7.95 20.61 12.24
N LEU A 67 7.54 19.73 13.17
CA LEU A 67 6.46 18.78 12.95
C LEU A 67 5.13 19.47 12.60
N GLN A 68 4.77 20.55 13.29
CA GLN A 68 3.58 21.36 12.97
C GLN A 68 3.67 22.02 11.60
N LYS A 69 4.83 22.57 11.21
CA LYS A 69 5.02 23.18 9.90
C LYS A 69 4.85 22.15 8.78
N THR A 70 5.38 20.95 8.95
CA THR A 70 5.17 19.87 7.96
C THR A 70 3.73 19.35 7.96
N ALA A 71 3.07 19.21 9.11
CA ALA A 71 1.64 18.89 9.18
C ALA A 71 0.77 19.92 8.43
N ARG A 72 1.00 21.23 8.61
CA ARG A 72 0.28 22.30 7.88
C ARG A 72 0.55 22.26 6.36
N ARG A 73 1.74 21.86 5.94
CA ARG A 73 2.06 21.63 4.51
C ARG A 73 1.32 20.42 3.94
N VAL A 74 1.17 19.35 4.71
CA VAL A 74 0.36 18.18 4.34
C VAL A 74 -1.11 18.55 4.21
N ALA A 75 -1.67 19.31 5.16
CA ALA A 75 -3.05 19.81 5.09
C ALA A 75 -3.33 20.56 3.77
N ALA A 76 -2.48 21.52 3.42
CA ALA A 76 -2.62 22.30 2.19
C ALA A 76 -2.47 21.45 0.91
N TYR A 77 -1.60 20.43 0.93
CA TYR A 77 -1.40 19.51 -0.19
C TYR A 77 -2.59 18.54 -0.36
N ASN A 78 -3.15 18.05 0.74
CA ASN A 78 -4.30 17.16 0.72
C ASN A 78 -5.58 17.88 0.26
N ALA A 79 -5.83 19.12 0.71
CA ALA A 79 -6.94 19.93 0.20
C ALA A 79 -6.85 20.19 -1.31
N PHE A 80 -5.64 20.30 -1.87
CA PHE A 80 -5.43 20.34 -3.32
C PHE A 80 -5.77 18.99 -3.98
N TYR A 81 -5.36 17.85 -3.40
CA TYR A 81 -5.72 16.52 -3.91
C TYR A 81 -7.23 16.23 -3.85
N GLU A 82 -7.94 16.67 -2.80
CA GLU A 82 -9.39 16.59 -2.72
C GLU A 82 -10.09 17.40 -3.82
N SER A 83 -9.60 18.62 -4.10
CA SER A 83 -10.13 19.47 -5.16
C SER A 83 -9.94 18.87 -6.56
N GLU A 84 -8.77 18.30 -6.83
CA GLU A 84 -8.49 17.65 -8.13
C GLU A 84 -9.21 16.30 -8.24
N CYS A 85 -9.35 15.54 -7.14
CA CYS A 85 -10.15 14.32 -7.08
C CYS A 85 -11.64 14.60 -7.39
N ALA A 86 -12.23 15.62 -6.77
CA ALA A 86 -13.62 16.02 -7.05
C ALA A 86 -13.85 16.33 -8.54
N LYS A 87 -12.90 17.01 -9.19
CA LYS A 87 -12.95 17.30 -10.64
C LYS A 87 -12.89 16.02 -11.48
N VAL A 88 -11.97 15.11 -11.17
CA VAL A 88 -11.80 13.83 -11.88
C VAL A 88 -13.01 12.91 -11.70
N LEU A 89 -13.54 12.78 -10.49
CA LEU A 89 -14.75 12.01 -10.19
C LEU A 89 -15.94 12.51 -11.00
N LYS A 90 -16.17 13.83 -10.99
CA LYS A 90 -17.23 14.50 -11.75
C LYS A 90 -17.06 14.37 -13.26
N GLY A 91 -15.83 14.54 -13.76
CA GLY A 91 -15.49 14.42 -15.17
C GLY A 91 -15.71 13.00 -15.71
N LEU A 92 -15.22 11.97 -15.00
CA LEU A 92 -15.47 10.56 -15.32
C LEU A 92 -16.97 10.22 -15.28
N SER A 93 -17.70 10.69 -14.25
CA SER A 93 -19.14 10.52 -14.18
C SER A 93 -19.87 11.18 -15.37
N SER A 94 -19.46 12.38 -15.78
CA SER A 94 -20.00 13.09 -16.94
C SER A 94 -19.67 12.39 -18.27
N ALA A 95 -18.53 11.71 -18.35
CA ALA A 95 -18.14 10.86 -19.48
C ALA A 95 -18.84 9.48 -19.49
N GLY A 96 -19.72 9.20 -18.51
CA GLY A 96 -20.39 7.90 -18.39
C GLY A 96 -19.43 6.76 -18.06
N VAL A 97 -18.46 7.02 -17.17
CA VAL A 97 -17.50 6.05 -16.62
C VAL A 97 -17.84 5.76 -15.16
N GLU A 98 -18.30 4.54 -14.87
CA GLU A 98 -18.39 4.07 -13.49
C GLU A 98 -17.00 3.95 -12.87
N ASN A 99 -16.83 4.47 -11.65
CA ASN A 99 -15.60 4.40 -10.88
C ASN A 99 -15.85 4.06 -9.39
N ILE A 100 -14.81 3.58 -8.71
CA ILE A 100 -14.73 3.40 -7.27
C ILE A 100 -13.44 4.06 -6.78
N LEU A 101 -13.54 4.99 -5.84
CA LEU A 101 -12.41 5.59 -5.15
C LEU A 101 -11.78 4.60 -4.16
N LEU A 102 -10.47 4.43 -4.26
CA LEU A 102 -9.69 3.45 -3.49
C LEU A 102 -8.74 4.11 -2.48
N LYS A 103 -8.06 3.25 -1.71
CA LYS A 103 -6.93 3.53 -0.81
C LYS A 103 -7.16 4.78 0.07
N GLY A 104 -6.46 5.88 -0.19
CA GLY A 104 -6.31 6.98 0.76
C GLY A 104 -7.55 7.85 0.95
N LEU A 105 -7.94 8.58 -0.09
CA LEU A 105 -9.04 9.54 -0.02
C LEU A 105 -10.38 8.86 0.37
N SER A 106 -10.57 7.58 0.03
CA SER A 106 -11.83 6.89 0.28
C SER A 106 -12.14 6.59 1.75
N TYR A 107 -11.16 6.65 2.67
CA TYR A 107 -11.36 6.34 4.09
C TYR A 107 -10.56 7.23 5.07
N MET A 108 -9.83 8.26 4.61
CA MET A 108 -8.92 9.01 5.48
C MET A 108 -9.64 9.66 6.67
N GLU A 109 -10.73 10.37 6.44
CA GLU A 109 -11.51 11.04 7.49
C GLU A 109 -12.04 10.02 8.52
N ASP A 110 -12.53 8.87 8.06
CA ASP A 110 -13.14 7.86 8.93
C ASP A 110 -12.16 7.22 9.92
N ILE A 111 -10.87 7.11 9.57
CA ILE A 111 -9.85 6.39 10.36
C ILE A 111 -8.82 7.32 11.04
N TYR A 112 -8.64 8.54 10.53
CA TYR A 112 -7.76 9.55 11.14
C TYR A 112 -8.55 10.64 11.89
N GLY A 113 -9.79 10.94 11.48
CA GLY A 113 -10.61 12.05 12.01
C GLY A 113 -10.19 13.44 11.54
N ASP A 114 -9.29 13.51 10.54
CA ASP A 114 -8.70 14.73 9.98
C ASP A 114 -8.02 14.37 8.64
N THR A 115 -8.52 14.86 7.50
CA THR A 115 -7.90 14.59 6.18
C THR A 115 -6.49 15.19 6.01
N SER A 116 -5.97 15.98 6.95
CA SER A 116 -4.57 16.42 6.94
C SER A 116 -3.57 15.40 7.52
N ALA A 117 -4.05 14.29 8.08
CA ALA A 117 -3.21 13.39 8.87
C ALA A 117 -2.14 12.61 8.08
N ARG A 118 -2.39 12.32 6.79
CA ARG A 118 -1.59 11.39 5.96
C ARG A 118 -1.34 11.99 4.57
N THR A 119 -0.08 12.14 4.17
CA THR A 119 0.27 12.81 2.90
C THR A 119 -0.26 12.04 1.68
N MET A 120 -1.11 12.65 0.87
CA MET A 120 -1.50 12.08 -0.42
C MET A 120 -0.34 12.10 -1.43
N SER A 121 -0.42 11.23 -2.43
CA SER A 121 0.61 11.01 -3.47
C SER A 121 -0.01 10.81 -4.87
N ASP A 122 -1.26 10.36 -4.88
CA ASP A 122 -1.97 9.72 -5.97
C ASP A 122 -3.48 9.83 -5.71
N ILE A 123 -4.29 9.63 -6.75
CA ILE A 123 -5.75 9.45 -6.65
C ILE A 123 -6.04 8.06 -7.23
N ASP A 124 -6.37 7.11 -6.38
CA ASP A 124 -6.57 5.71 -6.76
C ASP A 124 -8.03 5.45 -7.20
N LEU A 125 -8.23 5.00 -8.44
CA LEU A 125 -9.56 4.77 -9.01
C LEU A 125 -9.64 3.39 -9.65
N LEU A 126 -10.70 2.62 -9.35
CA LEU A 126 -11.07 1.41 -10.07
C LEU A 126 -12.25 1.70 -11.01
N ILE A 127 -12.06 1.50 -12.31
CA ILE A 127 -13.08 1.64 -13.35
C ILE A 127 -13.47 0.29 -13.96
N ARG A 128 -14.61 0.24 -14.67
CA ARG A 128 -15.00 -0.96 -15.43
C ARG A 128 -14.00 -1.22 -16.57
N PRO A 129 -13.61 -2.48 -16.86
CA PRO A 129 -12.73 -2.82 -17.99
C PRO A 129 -13.20 -2.26 -19.34
N GLY A 130 -14.50 -2.20 -19.59
CA GLY A 130 -15.08 -1.67 -20.83
C GLY A 130 -15.04 -0.15 -20.97
N ASP A 131 -14.83 0.59 -19.88
CA ASP A 131 -14.81 2.06 -19.88
C ASP A 131 -13.40 2.66 -19.97
N ARG A 132 -12.35 1.80 -20.00
CA ARG A 132 -10.94 2.21 -20.04
C ARG A 132 -10.65 3.27 -21.09
N THR A 133 -11.11 3.09 -22.33
CA THR A 133 -10.87 4.04 -23.42
C THR A 133 -11.47 5.41 -23.10
N LYS A 134 -12.75 5.47 -22.70
CA LYS A 134 -13.41 6.72 -22.28
C LYS A 134 -12.65 7.42 -21.15
N ALA A 135 -12.17 6.67 -20.17
CA ALA A 135 -11.45 7.20 -19.02
C ALA A 135 -10.09 7.78 -19.43
N PHE A 136 -9.35 7.08 -20.30
CA PHE A 136 -8.09 7.56 -20.87
C PHE A 136 -8.32 8.82 -21.71
N ASP A 137 -9.31 8.81 -22.62
CA ASP A 137 -9.66 9.95 -23.45
C ASP A 137 -10.05 11.18 -22.61
N HIS A 138 -10.84 10.98 -21.55
CA HIS A 138 -11.20 12.04 -20.61
C HIS A 138 -9.96 12.60 -19.88
N LEU A 139 -9.12 11.75 -19.27
CA LEU A 139 -7.93 12.22 -18.55
C LEU A 139 -6.96 12.97 -19.48
N HIS A 140 -6.77 12.50 -20.72
CA HIS A 140 -5.99 13.21 -21.72
C HIS A 140 -6.61 14.56 -22.11
N SER A 141 -7.95 14.64 -22.27
CA SER A 141 -8.65 15.91 -22.53
C SER A 141 -8.51 16.92 -21.38
N GLU A 142 -8.43 16.42 -20.14
CA GLU A 142 -8.14 17.20 -18.94
C GLU A 142 -6.64 17.56 -18.78
N GLY A 143 -5.77 17.19 -19.73
CA GLY A 143 -4.34 17.53 -19.68
C GLY A 143 -3.51 16.69 -18.70
N TYR A 144 -3.99 15.51 -18.31
CA TYR A 144 -3.12 14.47 -17.76
C TYR A 144 -2.32 13.81 -18.89
N SER A 145 -1.16 13.23 -18.55
CA SER A 145 -0.30 12.47 -19.46
C SER A 145 0.13 11.15 -18.83
N ASP A 146 0.42 10.13 -19.65
CA ASP A 146 1.00 8.85 -19.19
C ASP A 146 2.25 9.09 -18.32
N TYR A 147 2.25 8.55 -17.10
CA TYR A 147 3.44 8.54 -16.24
C TYR A 147 4.22 7.24 -16.44
N ILE A 148 5.19 7.28 -17.37
CA ILE A 148 6.13 6.18 -17.56
C ILE A 148 7.14 6.20 -16.41
N ILE A 149 7.06 5.21 -15.53
CA ILE A 149 7.98 5.01 -14.38
C ILE A 149 9.47 5.10 -14.81
N PRO A 150 10.31 5.97 -14.19
CA PRO A 150 11.68 6.26 -14.67
C PRO A 150 12.66 5.08 -14.74
N SER A 151 12.33 3.95 -14.10
CA SER A 151 13.12 2.71 -14.14
C SER A 151 12.79 1.81 -15.34
N PHE A 152 11.68 2.03 -16.03
CA PHE A 152 11.28 1.31 -17.24
C PHE A 152 12.16 1.70 -18.45
N LYS A 153 12.37 0.75 -19.38
CA LYS A 153 13.33 0.89 -20.48
C LYS A 153 12.86 0.35 -21.84
N GLY A 154 11.58 0.00 -21.97
CA GLY A 154 10.97 -0.42 -23.24
C GLY A 154 10.50 0.78 -24.09
N SER A 155 9.86 0.48 -25.21
CA SER A 155 9.15 1.49 -26.01
C SER A 155 7.82 1.92 -25.34
N ARG A 156 7.16 2.96 -25.87
CA ARG A 156 5.80 3.33 -25.45
C ARG A 156 4.81 2.16 -25.65
N ASP A 157 4.92 1.45 -26.76
CA ASP A 157 4.10 0.27 -27.05
C ASP A 157 4.32 -0.86 -26.03
N ASP A 158 5.55 -1.03 -25.54
CA ASP A 158 5.86 -2.02 -24.50
C ASP A 158 5.33 -1.58 -23.13
N PHE A 159 5.25 -0.28 -22.87
CA PHE A 159 4.58 0.26 -21.68
C PHE A 159 3.07 0.05 -21.76
N ALA A 160 2.44 0.32 -22.91
CA ALA A 160 1.02 0.04 -23.13
C ALA A 160 0.68 -1.45 -22.87
N LYS A 161 1.46 -2.37 -23.45
CA LYS A 161 1.35 -3.83 -23.20
C LYS A 161 1.56 -4.18 -21.72
N LEU A 162 2.47 -3.50 -21.02
CA LEU A 162 2.65 -3.68 -19.59
C LEU A 162 1.38 -3.28 -18.81
N THR A 163 0.76 -2.14 -19.13
CA THR A 163 -0.51 -1.72 -18.50
C THR A 163 -1.65 -2.71 -18.76
N ASP A 164 -1.71 -3.39 -19.91
CA ASP A 164 -2.72 -4.43 -20.17
C ASP A 164 -2.59 -5.64 -19.22
N ILE A 165 -1.34 -5.96 -18.83
CA ILE A 165 -0.96 -7.09 -17.98
C ILE A 165 -1.18 -6.75 -16.50
N THR A 166 -0.67 -5.60 -16.05
CA THR A 166 -0.86 -5.07 -14.68
C THR A 166 -2.28 -4.57 -14.44
N GLY A 167 -3.03 -4.23 -15.49
CA GLY A 167 -4.41 -3.77 -15.40
C GLY A 167 -4.59 -2.40 -14.75
N GLU A 168 -3.54 -1.60 -14.74
CA GLU A 168 -3.45 -0.27 -14.12
C GLU A 168 -2.58 0.65 -15.00
N SER A 169 -2.81 1.96 -14.93
CA SER A 169 -1.96 2.97 -15.58
C SER A 169 -1.84 4.22 -14.73
N HIS A 170 -0.60 4.70 -14.58
CA HIS A 170 -0.30 5.94 -13.88
C HIS A 170 -0.42 7.14 -14.80
N PHE A 171 -1.09 8.20 -14.34
CA PHE A 171 -1.21 9.47 -15.03
C PHE A 171 -0.69 10.60 -14.16
N ALA A 172 -0.13 11.65 -14.78
CA ALA A 172 0.34 12.85 -14.09
C ALA A 172 -0.13 14.14 -14.77
N LYS A 173 -0.56 15.12 -13.98
CA LYS A 173 -0.89 16.50 -14.42
C LYS A 173 -0.15 17.51 -13.55
N LYS A 174 0.49 18.50 -14.16
CA LYS A 174 1.13 19.62 -13.43
C LYS A 174 0.13 20.74 -13.20
N SER A 175 0.11 21.29 -12.00
CA SER A 175 -0.69 22.46 -11.63
C SER A 175 0.20 23.47 -10.90
N GLY A 176 0.74 24.42 -11.67
CA GLY A 176 1.80 25.32 -11.19
C GLY A 176 3.04 24.54 -10.73
N VAL A 177 3.39 24.68 -9.45
CA VAL A 177 4.50 23.96 -8.79
C VAL A 177 4.11 22.56 -8.27
N LEU A 178 2.82 22.22 -8.29
CA LEU A 178 2.31 20.94 -7.81
C LEU A 178 2.16 19.93 -8.96
N THR A 179 2.05 18.65 -8.62
CA THR A 179 1.72 17.58 -9.57
C THR A 179 0.69 16.67 -8.91
N VAL A 180 -0.35 16.32 -9.67
CA VAL A 180 -1.38 15.35 -9.32
C VAL A 180 -1.03 14.02 -9.97
N GLY A 181 -0.91 12.96 -9.17
CA GLY A 181 -0.91 11.59 -9.67
C GLY A 181 -2.32 11.01 -9.69
N ILE A 182 -2.63 10.17 -10.69
CA ILE A 182 -3.79 9.26 -10.68
C ILE A 182 -3.25 7.84 -10.93
N ASP A 183 -3.73 6.89 -10.15
CA ASP A 183 -3.50 5.46 -10.36
C ASP A 183 -4.82 4.82 -10.82
N LEU A 184 -4.96 4.62 -12.13
CA LEU A 184 -6.21 4.21 -12.77
C LEU A 184 -6.19 2.70 -13.03
N HIS A 185 -6.85 1.96 -12.14
CA HIS A 185 -7.03 0.51 -12.19
C HIS A 185 -8.28 0.15 -13.01
N TRP A 186 -8.20 -0.89 -13.83
CA TRP A 186 -9.36 -1.59 -14.41
C TRP A 186 -9.34 -3.11 -14.15
N LYS A 187 -8.27 -3.60 -13.51
CA LYS A 187 -8.20 -4.92 -12.88
C LYS A 187 -7.62 -4.74 -11.48
N MET A 188 -8.03 -5.57 -10.52
CA MET A 188 -7.39 -5.64 -9.22
C MET A 188 -6.29 -6.71 -9.30
N ARG A 189 -5.02 -6.31 -9.20
CA ARG A 189 -3.88 -7.22 -9.32
C ARG A 189 -2.98 -7.22 -8.08
N ALA A 190 -2.35 -8.37 -7.84
CA ALA A 190 -1.35 -8.54 -6.79
C ALA A 190 0.04 -7.99 -7.15
N GLY A 191 0.17 -7.20 -8.23
CA GLY A 191 1.44 -6.68 -8.73
C GLY A 191 2.28 -7.70 -9.50
N TYR A 192 3.21 -7.22 -10.32
CA TYR A 192 4.07 -8.06 -11.14
C TYR A 192 5.33 -8.52 -10.35
N PRO A 193 5.73 -9.81 -10.39
CA PRO A 193 4.70 -11.43 -11.27
C PRO A 193 3.90 -12.21 -10.21
N LEU A 194 2.86 -11.60 -9.65
CA LEU A 194 1.80 -12.27 -8.88
C LEU A 194 0.39 -11.94 -9.42
N ASN A 195 0.27 -11.09 -10.44
CA ASN A 195 -0.97 -10.53 -11.01
C ASN A 195 -2.19 -11.48 -10.98
N ASP A 196 -2.09 -12.67 -11.59
CA ASP A 196 -3.18 -13.65 -11.67
C ASP A 196 -3.16 -14.73 -10.56
N TYR A 197 -2.12 -14.79 -9.72
CA TYR A 197 -1.92 -15.86 -8.72
C TYR A 197 -3.04 -15.94 -7.67
N LEU A 198 -3.53 -14.78 -7.21
CA LEU A 198 -4.64 -14.71 -6.25
C LEU A 198 -6.02 -14.55 -6.91
N LEU A 199 -6.08 -14.39 -8.24
CA LEU A 199 -7.32 -14.20 -9.02
C LEU A 199 -8.23 -13.07 -8.47
N LEU A 200 -7.65 -11.96 -8.00
CA LEU A 200 -8.37 -10.90 -7.29
C LEU A 200 -9.49 -10.25 -8.11
N ASP A 201 -9.42 -10.26 -9.45
CA ASP A 201 -10.50 -9.84 -10.34
C ASP A 201 -11.82 -10.63 -10.18
N ARG A 202 -11.79 -11.78 -9.50
CA ARG A 202 -12.98 -12.59 -9.16
C ARG A 202 -13.65 -12.16 -7.85
N PHE A 203 -13.08 -11.22 -7.11
CA PHE A 203 -13.67 -10.74 -5.86
C PHE A 203 -14.77 -9.70 -6.18
N PRO A 204 -15.83 -9.59 -5.36
CA PRO A 204 -17.03 -8.81 -5.70
C PRO A 204 -16.87 -7.30 -5.41
N TRP A 205 -15.78 -6.69 -5.89
CA TRP A 205 -15.41 -5.28 -5.64
C TRP A 205 -16.51 -4.27 -6.01
N TRP A 206 -17.33 -4.59 -7.01
CA TRP A 206 -18.39 -3.72 -7.51
C TRP A 206 -19.73 -3.92 -6.79
N GLU A 207 -19.95 -5.07 -6.16
CA GLU A 207 -21.20 -5.40 -5.49
C GLU A 207 -21.21 -4.86 -4.05
N HIS A 208 -20.07 -4.94 -3.35
CA HIS A 208 -19.93 -4.48 -1.97
C HIS A 208 -19.24 -3.11 -1.92
N ASN A 209 -20.05 -2.07 -2.16
CA ASN A 209 -19.63 -0.68 -2.19
C ASN A 209 -20.46 0.22 -1.26
N GLY A 210 -19.98 1.43 -1.00
CA GLY A 210 -20.67 2.51 -0.29
C GLY A 210 -20.29 3.88 -0.85
N THR A 211 -20.61 4.96 -0.16
CA THR A 211 -20.32 6.34 -0.60
C THR A 211 -19.41 7.11 0.37
N VAL A 212 -18.77 8.16 -0.15
CA VAL A 212 -18.00 9.18 0.59
C VAL A 212 -18.09 10.50 -0.18
N VAL A 213 -17.93 11.65 0.50
CA VAL A 213 -17.90 12.97 -0.13
C VAL A 213 -16.47 13.51 -0.12
N ILE A 214 -15.94 13.89 -1.28
CA ILE A 214 -14.57 14.40 -1.47
C ILE A 214 -14.65 15.72 -2.22
N GLY A 215 -14.13 16.81 -1.65
CA GLY A 215 -14.20 18.14 -2.26
C GLY A 215 -15.62 18.63 -2.59
N GLY A 216 -16.64 18.06 -1.95
CA GLY A 216 -18.07 18.30 -2.23
C GLY A 216 -18.71 17.37 -3.28
N GLU A 217 -17.93 16.52 -3.96
CA GLU A 217 -18.43 15.53 -4.92
C GLU A 217 -18.68 14.16 -4.27
N THR A 218 -19.72 13.44 -4.68
CA THR A 218 -20.08 12.14 -4.08
C THR A 218 -19.42 10.98 -4.83
N ALA A 219 -18.42 10.37 -4.22
CA ALA A 219 -17.71 9.21 -4.76
C ALA A 219 -18.33 7.88 -4.26
N ARG A 220 -18.30 6.85 -5.11
CA ARG A 220 -18.43 5.45 -4.69
C ARG A 220 -17.10 4.98 -4.11
N ARG A 221 -17.13 4.18 -3.05
CA ARG A 221 -15.96 3.53 -2.41
C ARG A 221 -16.24 2.07 -2.09
N LEU A 222 -15.21 1.28 -1.78
CA LEU A 222 -15.38 -0.10 -1.29
C LEU A 222 -16.13 -0.14 0.07
N SER A 223 -16.87 -1.22 0.35
CA SER A 223 -17.39 -1.50 1.69
C SER A 223 -16.24 -1.69 2.70
N PRO A 224 -16.50 -1.62 4.02
CA PRO A 224 -15.44 -1.80 5.01
C PRO A 224 -14.71 -3.15 4.91
N GLU A 225 -15.42 -4.23 4.57
CA GLU A 225 -14.86 -5.57 4.37
C GLU A 225 -13.94 -5.62 3.15
N MET A 226 -14.39 -5.07 2.02
CA MET A 226 -13.61 -5.04 0.78
C MET A 226 -12.40 -4.10 0.92
N GLN A 227 -12.55 -2.97 1.63
CA GLN A 227 -11.44 -2.08 1.95
C GLN A 227 -10.42 -2.74 2.89
N PHE A 228 -10.85 -3.49 3.91
CA PHE A 228 -9.94 -4.27 4.75
C PHE A 228 -9.12 -5.27 3.91
N ILE A 229 -9.78 -6.05 3.03
CA ILE A 229 -9.11 -6.98 2.13
C ILE A 229 -8.10 -6.24 1.25
N HIS A 230 -8.49 -5.11 0.66
CA HIS A 230 -7.62 -4.32 -0.20
C HIS A 230 -6.39 -3.77 0.56
N LEU A 231 -6.58 -3.10 1.70
CA LEU A 231 -5.50 -2.54 2.52
C LEU A 231 -4.52 -3.63 2.97
N ALA A 232 -5.03 -4.77 3.45
CA ALA A 232 -4.20 -5.86 3.94
C ALA A 232 -3.41 -6.55 2.81
N LEU A 233 -4.00 -6.77 1.62
CA LEU A 233 -3.28 -7.31 0.46
C LEU A 233 -2.28 -6.30 -0.13
N HIS A 234 -2.60 -5.01 -0.13
CA HIS A 234 -1.69 -3.94 -0.56
C HIS A 234 -0.45 -3.86 0.34
N PHE A 235 -0.63 -3.88 1.67
CA PHE A 235 0.49 -3.95 2.63
C PHE A 235 1.30 -5.25 2.50
N ALA A 236 0.63 -6.40 2.36
CA ALA A 236 1.28 -7.70 2.29
C ALA A 236 2.10 -7.92 1.01
N ILE A 237 1.61 -7.46 -0.15
CA ILE A 237 2.15 -7.83 -1.46
C ILE A 237 2.89 -6.66 -2.11
N HIS A 238 2.20 -5.54 -2.36
CA HIS A 238 2.82 -4.36 -2.99
C HIS A 238 3.93 -3.75 -2.12
N HIS A 239 3.79 -3.85 -0.80
CA HIS A 239 4.76 -3.35 0.18
C HIS A 239 5.50 -4.43 0.99
N GLU A 240 5.25 -5.73 0.78
CA GLU A 240 6.02 -6.84 1.38
C GLU A 240 6.12 -6.82 2.92
N TYR A 241 5.07 -6.34 3.60
CA TYR A 241 5.05 -6.05 5.04
C TYR A 241 6.04 -4.95 5.49
N THR A 242 6.59 -4.16 4.57
CA THR A 242 7.46 -2.99 4.85
C THR A 242 6.68 -1.66 4.76
N GLY A 243 7.24 -0.57 5.28
CA GLY A 243 6.62 0.75 5.24
C GLY A 243 5.55 0.93 6.32
N LEU A 244 5.93 1.55 7.44
CA LEU A 244 5.11 1.67 8.65
C LEU A 244 3.74 2.34 8.42
N ARG A 245 3.63 3.25 7.44
CA ARG A 245 2.39 3.93 7.04
C ARG A 245 1.23 2.98 6.80
N TRP A 246 1.44 1.98 5.95
CA TRP A 246 0.42 1.02 5.54
C TRP A 246 -0.04 0.14 6.71
N PHE A 247 0.88 -0.16 7.64
CA PHE A 247 0.57 -0.90 8.85
C PHE A 247 -0.22 -0.07 9.88
N ILE A 248 0.16 1.20 10.10
CA ILE A 248 -0.59 2.11 10.98
C ILE A 248 -1.99 2.37 10.41
N GLU A 249 -2.11 2.59 9.10
CA GLU A 249 -3.38 2.74 8.39
C GLU A 249 -4.30 1.52 8.57
N LEU A 250 -3.76 0.31 8.43
CA LEU A 250 -4.48 -0.93 8.71
C LEU A 250 -4.91 -1.03 10.20
N CYS A 251 -4.03 -0.66 11.14
CA CYS A 251 -4.35 -0.68 12.57
C CYS A 251 -5.43 0.35 12.94
N LEU A 252 -5.41 1.54 12.34
CA LEU A 252 -6.45 2.56 12.51
C LEU A 252 -7.79 2.10 11.90
N PHE A 253 -7.75 1.47 10.73
CA PHE A 253 -8.92 0.87 10.10
C PHE A 253 -9.55 -0.23 10.99
N LEU A 254 -8.73 -1.15 11.53
CA LEU A 254 -9.18 -2.18 12.47
C LEU A 254 -9.72 -1.58 13.78
N LYS A 255 -9.08 -0.53 14.31
CA LYS A 255 -9.56 0.21 15.49
C LYS A 255 -10.91 0.88 15.25
N ARG A 256 -11.19 1.33 14.01
CA ARG A 256 -12.43 2.00 13.62
C ARG A 256 -13.58 1.05 13.31
N TYR A 257 -13.31 -0.02 12.56
CA TYR A 257 -14.34 -0.88 11.95
C TYR A 257 -14.36 -2.33 12.44
N GLY A 258 -13.28 -2.83 13.05
CA GLY A 258 -13.09 -4.29 13.26
C GLY A 258 -14.07 -4.98 14.24
N ARG A 259 -15.02 -4.23 14.83
CA ARG A 259 -16.17 -4.80 15.58
C ARG A 259 -17.33 -5.15 14.66
N ASP A 260 -17.48 -4.39 13.58
CA ASP A 260 -18.67 -4.34 12.74
C ASP A 260 -18.45 -5.08 11.40
N LEU A 261 -17.20 -5.38 11.05
CA LEU A 261 -16.82 -6.19 9.88
C LEU A 261 -17.40 -7.62 9.93
N ASP A 262 -18.02 -8.07 8.84
CA ASP A 262 -18.34 -9.50 8.66
C ASP A 262 -17.08 -10.33 8.38
N TRP A 263 -16.48 -10.84 9.46
CA TRP A 263 -15.32 -11.73 9.44
C TRP A 263 -15.58 -13.11 8.81
N ASP A 264 -16.83 -13.51 8.56
CA ASP A 264 -17.16 -14.69 7.76
C ASP A 264 -17.26 -14.34 6.26
N PHE A 265 -17.81 -13.18 5.89
CA PHE A 265 -17.74 -12.68 4.51
C PHE A 265 -16.30 -12.48 4.08
N ILE A 266 -15.48 -11.79 4.88
CA ILE A 266 -14.05 -11.59 4.58
C ILE A 266 -13.36 -12.95 4.35
N TYR A 267 -13.63 -13.95 5.21
CA TYR A 267 -13.06 -15.30 5.10
C TYR A 267 -13.51 -16.04 3.83
N ARG A 268 -14.81 -15.96 3.48
CA ARG A 268 -15.38 -16.54 2.24
C ARG A 268 -14.81 -15.87 0.99
N THR A 269 -14.78 -14.54 0.95
CA THR A 269 -14.29 -13.73 -0.17
C THR A 269 -12.80 -13.93 -0.41
N SER A 270 -11.99 -14.05 0.66
CA SER A 270 -10.61 -14.54 0.57
C SER A 270 -10.55 -16.05 0.28
N ALA A 271 -11.12 -16.51 -0.84
CA ALA A 271 -11.44 -17.92 -1.06
C ALA A 271 -10.22 -18.87 -1.02
N SER A 272 -9.05 -18.45 -1.48
CA SER A 272 -7.84 -19.27 -1.49
C SER A 272 -7.14 -19.33 -0.11
N PRO A 273 -6.53 -20.47 0.27
CA PRO A 273 -5.74 -20.57 1.50
C PRO A 273 -4.60 -19.54 1.56
N ASP A 274 -3.99 -19.24 0.41
CA ASP A 274 -2.87 -18.29 0.32
C ASP A 274 -3.34 -16.84 0.57
N CYS A 275 -4.53 -16.46 0.07
CA CYS A 275 -5.13 -15.16 0.37
C CYS A 275 -5.47 -15.03 1.87
N ARG A 276 -6.06 -16.06 2.49
CA ARG A 276 -6.29 -16.07 3.94
C ARG A 276 -5.00 -15.94 4.73
N LYS A 277 -3.95 -16.65 4.33
CA LYS A 277 -2.65 -16.63 5.00
C LYS A 277 -1.99 -15.25 4.91
N LEU A 278 -2.06 -14.57 3.76
CA LEU A 278 -1.64 -13.17 3.59
C LEU A 278 -2.38 -12.22 4.56
N LEU A 279 -3.72 -12.27 4.57
CA LEU A 279 -4.56 -11.46 5.47
C LEU A 279 -4.29 -11.78 6.95
N GLY A 280 -4.10 -13.05 7.28
CA GLY A 280 -3.85 -13.52 8.64
C GLY A 280 -2.49 -13.08 9.20
N VAL A 281 -1.45 -12.94 8.35
CA VAL A 281 -0.19 -12.30 8.78
C VAL A 281 -0.40 -10.82 9.08
N CYS A 282 -1.17 -10.09 8.27
CA CYS A 282 -1.52 -8.69 8.55
C CYS A 282 -2.27 -8.55 9.89
N LEU A 283 -3.25 -9.42 10.16
CA LEU A 283 -4.02 -9.45 11.41
C LEU A 283 -3.16 -9.85 12.61
N ARG A 284 -2.22 -10.80 12.46
CA ARG A 284 -1.31 -11.21 13.56
C ARG A 284 -0.29 -10.12 13.88
N LEU A 285 0.22 -9.41 12.87
CA LEU A 285 1.03 -8.21 13.08
C LEU A 285 0.23 -7.13 13.83
N ALA A 286 -1.03 -6.87 13.44
CA ALA A 286 -1.89 -5.94 14.17
C ALA A 286 -2.09 -6.37 15.64
N ALA A 287 -2.36 -7.65 15.88
CA ALA A 287 -2.51 -8.21 17.24
C ALA A 287 -1.24 -8.11 18.11
N ASP A 288 -0.05 -8.12 17.50
CA ASP A 288 1.25 -7.97 18.18
C ASP A 288 1.57 -6.52 18.59
N TYR A 289 0.86 -5.52 18.05
CA TYR A 289 1.17 -4.08 18.23
C TYR A 289 -0.03 -3.21 18.61
N MET A 290 -1.24 -3.74 18.61
CA MET A 290 -2.44 -3.09 19.15
C MET A 290 -2.79 -3.68 20.53
N PRO A 291 -3.40 -2.92 21.45
CA PRO A 291 -3.91 -3.46 22.72
C PRO A 291 -4.82 -4.68 22.48
N ALA A 292 -4.71 -5.72 23.31
CA ALA A 292 -5.45 -6.98 23.09
C ALA A 292 -6.99 -6.81 23.02
N SER A 293 -7.55 -5.78 23.67
CA SER A 293 -8.97 -5.39 23.59
C SER A 293 -9.38 -4.71 22.27
N SER A 294 -8.46 -4.52 21.33
CA SER A 294 -8.72 -3.90 20.04
C SER A 294 -9.57 -4.80 19.13
N PRO A 295 -10.47 -4.24 18.31
CA PRO A 295 -11.28 -5.04 17.41
C PRO A 295 -10.43 -5.79 16.37
N GLY A 296 -10.80 -7.02 16.04
CA GLY A 296 -10.04 -7.89 15.13
C GLY A 296 -8.76 -8.51 15.71
N SER A 297 -8.29 -8.10 16.90
CA SER A 297 -7.02 -8.59 17.49
C SER A 297 -6.93 -10.11 17.66
N ALA A 298 -8.05 -10.79 17.90
CA ALA A 298 -8.10 -12.23 18.11
C ALA A 298 -8.41 -13.04 16.83
N ILE A 299 -8.88 -12.39 15.75
CA ILE A 299 -9.41 -13.12 14.59
C ILE A 299 -8.32 -13.70 13.69
N TRP A 300 -7.05 -13.29 13.84
CA TRP A 300 -5.94 -13.82 13.04
C TRP A 300 -5.82 -15.34 13.15
N CYS A 301 -6.16 -15.96 14.29
CA CYS A 301 -6.13 -17.42 14.48
C CYS A 301 -7.01 -18.17 13.47
N LYS A 302 -8.10 -17.55 12.99
CA LYS A 302 -9.00 -18.08 11.96
C LYS A 302 -8.34 -18.09 10.58
N PHE A 303 -7.56 -17.04 10.27
CA PHE A 303 -6.93 -16.82 8.96
C PHE A 303 -5.52 -17.43 8.86
N LEU A 304 -4.82 -17.57 9.99
CA LEU A 304 -3.45 -18.05 10.12
C LEU A 304 -3.31 -19.00 11.32
N PRO A 305 -3.83 -20.24 11.25
CA PRO A 305 -3.54 -21.29 12.22
C PRO A 305 -2.03 -21.57 12.26
N ASP A 306 -1.45 -21.82 13.44
CA ASP A 306 0.01 -21.98 13.60
C ASP A 306 0.61 -23.13 12.74
N SER A 307 -0.19 -24.15 12.40
CA SER A 307 0.19 -25.24 11.48
C SER A 307 0.43 -24.82 10.03
N THR A 308 0.13 -23.57 9.66
CA THR A 308 0.28 -23.05 8.28
C THR A 308 1.60 -22.33 8.02
N LEU A 309 2.40 -22.05 9.06
CA LEU A 309 3.67 -21.33 8.98
C LEU A 309 4.86 -22.30 9.04
N LEU A 310 5.94 -22.00 8.30
CA LEU A 310 7.23 -22.64 8.54
C LEU A 310 7.89 -22.08 9.82
N PRO A 311 8.79 -22.84 10.48
CA PRO A 311 9.59 -22.33 11.60
C PRO A 311 10.31 -21.03 11.25
N GLY A 312 10.09 -19.98 12.07
CA GLY A 312 10.67 -18.65 11.86
C GLY A 312 10.00 -17.77 10.79
N GLU A 313 9.02 -18.29 10.03
CA GLU A 313 8.37 -17.56 8.93
C GLU A 313 7.70 -16.26 9.39
N TYR A 314 6.93 -16.30 10.48
CA TYR A 314 6.29 -15.10 11.03
C TYR A 314 7.30 -14.06 11.56
N HIS A 315 8.43 -14.52 12.10
CA HIS A 315 9.52 -13.62 12.54
C HIS A 315 10.13 -12.87 11.35
N PHE A 316 10.20 -13.48 10.16
CA PHE A 316 10.64 -12.79 8.95
C PHE A 316 9.72 -11.63 8.58
N TYR A 317 8.39 -11.80 8.54
CA TYR A 317 7.46 -10.69 8.26
C TYR A 317 7.51 -9.60 9.34
N LYS A 318 7.58 -9.99 10.62
CA LYS A 318 7.75 -9.04 11.74
C LYS A 318 9.08 -8.27 11.63
N SER A 319 10.13 -8.89 11.09
CA SER A 319 11.39 -8.21 10.74
C SER A 319 11.29 -7.29 9.52
N CYS A 320 10.31 -7.45 8.63
CA CYS A 320 10.08 -6.56 7.48
C CYS A 320 9.37 -5.27 7.91
N LEU A 321 8.38 -5.37 8.81
CA LEU A 321 7.73 -4.21 9.42
C LEU A 321 8.73 -3.31 10.18
N MET A 322 9.74 -3.91 10.81
CA MET A 322 10.78 -3.19 11.56
C MET A 322 11.97 -2.70 10.72
N ARG A 323 11.79 -2.54 9.40
CA ARG A 323 12.78 -1.91 8.51
C ARG A 323 12.35 -0.50 8.16
N ASP A 324 13.28 0.44 8.33
CA ASP A 324 13.10 1.83 7.90
C ASP A 324 12.96 1.94 6.36
N GLU A 325 13.60 1.03 5.61
CA GLU A 325 13.66 1.05 4.14
C GLU A 325 13.51 -0.37 3.51
N ARG A 326 12.83 -0.45 2.35
CA ARG A 326 12.64 -1.69 1.58
C ARG A 326 13.94 -2.12 0.91
N SER A 327 14.52 -3.23 1.36
CA SER A 327 15.75 -3.78 0.79
C SER A 327 15.44 -4.73 -0.38
N ARG A 328 16.00 -4.49 -1.57
CA ARG A 328 15.79 -5.36 -2.75
C ARG A 328 16.08 -6.84 -2.49
N LEU A 329 17.09 -7.16 -1.68
CA LEU A 329 17.38 -8.54 -1.28
C LEU A 329 16.24 -9.14 -0.45
N ALA A 330 15.69 -8.34 0.47
CA ALA A 330 14.53 -8.73 1.26
C ALA A 330 13.29 -8.91 0.40
N SER A 331 13.08 -8.07 -0.62
CA SER A 331 11.99 -8.20 -1.59
C SER A 331 11.98 -9.54 -2.31
N TYR A 332 13.12 -9.96 -2.86
CA TYR A 332 13.24 -11.30 -3.45
C TYR A 332 13.00 -12.42 -2.42
N PHE A 333 13.43 -12.25 -1.17
CA PHE A 333 13.06 -13.20 -0.10
C PHE A 333 11.57 -13.14 0.27
N CYS A 334 10.90 -11.99 0.27
CA CYS A 334 9.46 -11.86 0.52
C CYS A 334 8.62 -12.52 -0.58
N MET A 335 9.11 -12.56 -1.82
CA MET A 335 8.45 -13.30 -2.90
C MET A 335 8.59 -14.83 -2.72
N VAL A 336 9.80 -15.33 -2.46
CA VAL A 336 10.06 -16.77 -2.26
C VAL A 336 9.43 -17.28 -0.96
N LEU A 337 9.54 -16.50 0.10
CA LEU A 337 8.89 -16.71 1.41
C LEU A 337 7.54 -15.99 1.48
N CYS A 338 6.82 -15.82 0.36
CA CYS A 338 5.45 -15.30 0.40
C CYS A 338 4.60 -16.17 1.35
N PRO A 339 3.74 -15.60 2.21
CA PRO A 339 2.89 -16.38 3.12
C PRO A 339 1.77 -17.09 2.37
N ALA A 340 2.18 -18.15 1.67
CA ALA A 340 1.37 -19.10 0.94
C ALA A 340 1.61 -20.52 1.48
N THR A 341 0.80 -21.45 1.00
CA THR A 341 0.98 -22.91 1.09
C THR A 341 2.24 -23.37 0.35
N LEU A 342 2.69 -24.61 0.57
CA LEU A 342 3.83 -25.18 -0.15
C LEU A 342 3.57 -25.24 -1.67
N ALA A 343 2.37 -25.68 -2.07
CA ALA A 343 1.93 -25.67 -3.47
C ALA A 343 1.87 -24.25 -4.04
N GLY A 344 1.34 -23.29 -3.26
CA GLY A 344 1.33 -21.87 -3.61
C GLY A 344 2.73 -21.31 -3.89
N ARG A 345 3.70 -21.56 -3.00
CA ARG A 345 5.11 -21.15 -3.20
C ARG A 345 5.74 -21.78 -4.44
N LEU A 346 5.51 -23.06 -4.69
CA LEU A 346 5.98 -23.71 -5.91
C LEU A 346 5.33 -23.08 -7.16
N GLY A 347 4.05 -22.68 -7.08
CA GLY A 347 3.37 -21.89 -8.11
C GLY A 347 4.02 -20.53 -8.35
N ILE A 348 4.29 -19.76 -7.28
CA ILE A 348 4.97 -18.45 -7.35
C ILE A 348 6.37 -18.57 -7.96
N ILE A 349 7.16 -19.55 -7.50
CA ILE A 349 8.52 -19.80 -8.01
C ILE A 349 8.48 -20.25 -9.48
N SER A 350 7.54 -21.13 -9.83
CA SER A 350 7.34 -21.56 -11.22
C SER A 350 6.95 -20.38 -12.12
N TYR A 351 5.99 -19.56 -11.69
CA TYR A 351 5.59 -18.36 -12.43
C TYR A 351 6.76 -17.37 -12.55
N PHE A 352 7.55 -17.12 -11.50
CA PHE A 352 8.75 -16.29 -11.58
C PHE A 352 9.78 -16.82 -12.61
N ILE A 353 10.00 -18.13 -12.67
CA ILE A 353 11.02 -18.76 -13.51
C ILE A 353 10.57 -18.94 -14.97
N PHE A 354 9.28 -19.22 -15.20
CA PHE A 354 8.75 -19.65 -16.50
C PHE A 354 7.76 -18.69 -17.16
N ASP A 355 7.28 -17.63 -16.47
CA ASP A 355 6.40 -16.63 -17.08
C ASP A 355 7.16 -15.87 -18.19
N PRO A 356 6.71 -15.93 -19.46
CA PRO A 356 7.30 -15.17 -20.56
C PRO A 356 7.06 -13.66 -20.45
N GLN A 357 6.19 -13.21 -19.54
CA GLN A 357 5.96 -11.80 -19.22
C GLN A 357 6.82 -11.31 -18.04
N GLY A 358 7.35 -12.20 -17.19
CA GLY A 358 7.84 -11.82 -15.86
C GLY A 358 9.16 -11.04 -15.80
N VAL A 359 9.98 -11.06 -16.85
CA VAL A 359 11.35 -10.49 -16.79
C VAL A 359 11.70 -9.57 -17.97
N THR A 360 10.94 -9.67 -19.06
CA THR A 360 11.18 -8.97 -20.33
C THR A 360 10.96 -7.45 -20.27
N PHE A 361 10.25 -6.91 -19.29
CA PHE A 361 9.84 -5.49 -19.28
C PHE A 361 10.81 -4.49 -18.61
N TRP A 362 11.96 -4.93 -18.08
CA TRP A 362 12.94 -4.03 -17.41
C TRP A 362 14.20 -3.72 -18.23
N GLN A 363 14.35 -4.31 -19.41
CA GLN A 363 15.38 -3.97 -20.40
C GLN A 363 14.69 -3.96 -21.76
N GLY A 364 14.63 -2.81 -22.45
CA GLY A 364 13.99 -2.72 -23.77
C GLY A 364 14.61 -3.72 -24.73
N SER A 365 13.80 -4.67 -25.19
CA SER A 365 14.29 -5.85 -25.92
C SER A 365 13.50 -6.11 -27.19
N GLU A 366 13.96 -5.53 -28.30
CA GLU A 366 13.66 -6.02 -29.64
C GLU A 366 14.04 -7.51 -29.79
N LYS A 367 15.03 -7.95 -29.01
CA LYS A 367 15.50 -9.34 -28.89
C LYS A 367 14.66 -10.13 -27.89
N LYS A 368 13.63 -10.81 -28.37
CA LYS A 368 12.88 -11.82 -27.59
C LYS A 368 13.79 -12.97 -27.16
N VAL A 369 13.78 -13.32 -25.87
CA VAL A 369 14.48 -14.49 -25.35
C VAL A 369 13.72 -15.77 -25.77
N PRO A 370 14.39 -16.83 -26.27
CA PRO A 370 13.74 -18.11 -26.54
C PRO A 370 13.16 -18.72 -25.26
N LYS A 371 11.95 -19.28 -25.30
CA LYS A 371 11.25 -19.82 -24.10
C LYS A 371 12.11 -20.79 -23.27
N LEU A 372 12.92 -21.63 -23.93
CA LEU A 372 13.85 -22.58 -23.30
C LEU A 372 14.97 -21.90 -22.48
N LEU A 373 15.32 -20.67 -22.81
CA LEU A 373 16.35 -19.87 -22.12
C LEU A 373 15.76 -18.88 -21.11
N GLN A 374 14.43 -18.72 -21.06
CA GLN A 374 13.73 -17.81 -20.14
C GLN A 374 14.13 -18.06 -18.66
N PRO A 375 14.17 -19.30 -18.14
CA PRO A 375 14.60 -19.56 -16.75
C PRO A 375 15.99 -18.99 -16.41
N PHE A 376 16.95 -19.17 -17.32
CA PHE A 376 18.33 -18.72 -17.14
C PHE A 376 18.44 -17.20 -17.25
N TYR A 377 17.70 -16.58 -18.17
CA TYR A 377 17.61 -15.13 -18.28
C TYR A 377 16.96 -14.51 -17.05
N ASN A 378 15.90 -15.13 -16.51
CA ASN A 378 15.21 -14.69 -15.30
C ASN A 378 16.18 -14.68 -14.10
N ILE A 379 16.91 -15.78 -13.88
CA ILE A 379 17.93 -15.87 -12.82
C ILE A 379 19.07 -14.86 -13.04
N TYR A 380 19.55 -14.68 -14.27
CA TYR A 380 20.58 -13.69 -14.62
C TYR A 380 20.12 -12.25 -14.28
N ILE A 381 18.88 -11.88 -14.60
CA ILE A 381 18.35 -10.55 -14.33
C ILE A 381 18.22 -10.31 -12.82
N ILE A 382 17.74 -11.28 -12.02
CA ILE A 382 17.75 -11.18 -10.54
C ILE A 382 19.17 -10.92 -10.03
N GLY A 383 20.13 -11.76 -10.43
CA GLY A 383 21.53 -11.64 -9.99
C GLY A 383 22.14 -10.28 -10.37
N SER A 384 21.88 -9.82 -11.59
CA SER A 384 22.31 -8.51 -12.08
C SER A 384 21.69 -7.35 -11.28
N GLN A 385 20.40 -7.42 -10.94
CA GLN A 385 19.73 -6.41 -10.11
C GLN A 385 20.23 -6.40 -8.66
N LEU A 386 20.48 -7.57 -8.07
CA LEU A 386 21.05 -7.71 -6.73
C LEU A 386 22.47 -7.14 -6.66
N LEU A 387 23.34 -7.47 -7.62
CA LEU A 387 24.72 -6.96 -7.69
C LEU A 387 24.77 -5.45 -7.95
N ARG A 388 23.88 -4.92 -8.80
CA ARG A 388 23.71 -3.46 -9.01
C ARG A 388 23.16 -2.73 -7.77
N GLY A 389 22.54 -3.45 -6.82
CA GLY A 389 21.93 -2.92 -5.60
C GLY A 389 22.89 -2.27 -4.60
N ARG A 390 24.21 -2.23 -4.86
CA ARG A 390 25.21 -1.47 -4.07
C ARG A 390 25.62 -0.12 -4.69
N ARG A 391 25.05 0.30 -5.83
CA ARG A 391 25.41 1.56 -6.53
C ARG A 391 24.20 2.38 -6.98
N ILE A 392 23.45 2.90 -6.03
CA ILE A 392 22.68 4.15 -6.17
C ILE A 392 22.98 4.98 -4.91
N LYS A 393 23.21 6.27 -5.07
CA LYS A 393 23.30 7.28 -4.00
C LYS A 393 22.00 8.08 -3.98
#